data_AF-A0A8X6I955-F1
#
_entry.id   AF-A0A8X6I955-F1
#
_cell.length_a   1.000
_cell.length_b   1.000
_cell.length_c   1.000
_cell.angle_alpha   90.00
_cell.angle_beta   90.00
_cell.angle_gamma   90.00
#
_symmetry.space_group_name_H-M   'P 1'
#
loop_
_entity.id
_entity.type
_entity.pdbx_description
1 polymer ?
#
loop_
_entity_poly.entity_id
_entity_poly.type
_entity_poly.pdbx_seq_one_letter_code
_entity_poly.pdbx_strand_id
1 'polypeptide(L)'
;MISISLTFMTGAKDFDDFIHIAEQARNFVNSTLFAFAAEVAILHQADSRGIIVPPIQEIFADRFVPADTLIRAFSISTTKPTGDESDVIVDVKGTGKILDPEYKLAYYREDIGVNAHHWHWHVVYSSVYDSKFFGKKKDRTGELFYYMHQQMYDCERLSNGLNRMVPFHNFEEPLEGYAAHLTHIASGRHYAPRPDGLSMHDLRLVDVQDMQRWTKRILEAIHLGKVIDSEGKDVLLDEEHGADILGSLIESNYESKNRQFYGNLHNWGHVMMAYIHDPDDRFRVIRSNVLSC
;
A
#
# COMPACT_ATOMS: atom_id res chain seq x y z
N MET A 1 -0.08 15.21 -4.65
CA MET A 1 -1.35 14.93 -5.36
C MET A 1 -2.41 14.34 -4.45
N ILE A 2 -2.13 13.27 -3.67
CA ILE A 2 -3.10 12.69 -2.72
C ILE A 2 -3.58 13.71 -1.68
N SER A 3 -2.67 14.39 -0.98
CA SER A 3 -3.03 15.42 0.01
C SER A 3 -3.93 16.53 -0.56
N ILE A 4 -3.66 17.01 -1.78
CA ILE A 4 -4.48 18.05 -2.44
C ILE A 4 -5.89 17.53 -2.77
N SER A 5 -6.00 16.32 -3.30
CA SER A 5 -7.30 15.70 -3.64
C SER A 5 -8.12 15.44 -2.38
N LEU A 6 -7.44 15.01 -1.31
CA LEU A 6 -8.03 14.81 0.00
C LEU A 6 -8.56 16.14 0.55
N THR A 7 -7.73 17.19 0.62
CA THR A 7 -8.12 18.54 1.09
C THR A 7 -9.32 19.10 0.33
N PHE A 8 -9.42 18.85 -0.98
CA PHE A 8 -10.52 19.36 -1.80
C PHE A 8 -11.83 18.63 -1.51
N MET A 9 -11.80 17.30 -1.34
CA MET A 9 -13.00 16.53 -0.99
C MET A 9 -13.42 16.72 0.47
N THR A 10 -12.45 16.84 1.38
CA THR A 10 -12.73 16.99 2.81
C THR A 10 -13.17 18.40 3.20
N GLY A 11 -12.89 19.40 2.36
CA GLY A 11 -13.31 20.80 2.54
C GLY A 11 -14.72 21.12 2.02
N ALA A 12 -15.49 20.12 1.59
CA ALA A 12 -16.90 20.30 1.22
C ALA A 12 -17.73 20.84 2.40
N LYS A 13 -18.72 21.69 2.12
CA LYS A 13 -19.52 22.36 3.15
C LYS A 13 -20.54 21.44 3.84
N ASP A 14 -21.10 20.52 3.06
CA ASP A 14 -22.09 19.53 3.45
C ASP A 14 -21.95 18.30 2.54
N PHE A 15 -22.77 17.28 2.79
CA PHE A 15 -22.71 16.02 2.05
C PHE A 15 -23.11 16.18 0.57
N ASP A 16 -24.04 17.08 0.24
CA ASP A 16 -24.46 17.31 -1.15
C ASP A 16 -23.34 17.99 -1.96
N ASP A 17 -22.65 18.96 -1.35
CA ASP A 17 -21.46 19.59 -1.92
C ASP A 17 -20.32 18.57 -2.11
N PHE A 18 -20.13 17.65 -1.15
CA PHE A 18 -19.17 16.55 -1.28
C PHE A 18 -19.50 15.67 -2.49
N ILE A 19 -20.76 15.26 -2.67
CA ILE A 19 -21.19 14.47 -3.82
C ILE A 19 -20.95 15.23 -5.12
N HIS A 20 -21.29 16.52 -5.19
CA HIS A 20 -21.07 17.33 -6.39
C HIS A 20 -19.58 17.42 -6.76
N ILE A 21 -18.71 17.65 -5.78
CA ILE A 21 -17.26 17.68 -5.98
C ILE A 21 -16.76 16.30 -6.42
N ALA A 22 -17.23 15.22 -5.81
CA ALA A 22 -16.84 13.86 -6.14
C ALA A 22 -17.26 13.48 -7.57
N GLU A 23 -18.46 13.86 -8.01
CA GLU A 23 -18.97 13.68 -9.37
C GLU A 23 -18.14 14.41 -10.42
N GLN A 24 -17.61 15.59 -10.10
CA GLN A 24 -16.69 16.29 -10.98
C GLN A 24 -15.31 15.62 -10.98
N ALA A 25 -14.74 15.36 -9.80
CA ALA A 25 -13.39 14.85 -9.62
C ALA A 25 -13.18 13.48 -10.28
N ARG A 26 -14.16 12.59 -10.20
CA ARG A 26 -14.09 11.24 -10.82
C ARG A 26 -13.85 11.25 -12.33
N ASN A 27 -14.12 12.36 -13.02
CA ASN A 27 -13.99 12.45 -14.48
C ASN A 27 -12.57 12.74 -14.96
N PHE A 28 -11.70 13.28 -14.10
CA PHE A 28 -10.34 13.70 -14.49
C PHE A 28 -9.24 13.25 -13.52
N VAL A 29 -9.59 12.87 -12.29
CA VAL A 29 -8.65 12.29 -11.32
C VAL A 29 -8.44 10.80 -11.65
N ASN A 30 -7.23 10.30 -11.44
CA ASN A 30 -6.96 8.86 -11.53
C ASN A 30 -7.94 8.06 -10.65
N SER A 31 -8.55 6.99 -11.18
CA SER A 31 -9.60 6.23 -10.50
C SER A 31 -9.20 5.69 -9.12
N THR A 32 -7.96 5.23 -8.98
CA THR A 32 -7.42 4.73 -7.71
C THR A 32 -7.25 5.85 -6.69
N LEU A 33 -6.70 6.97 -7.16
CA LEU A 33 -6.51 8.16 -6.36
C LEU A 33 -7.85 8.72 -5.87
N PHE A 34 -8.85 8.72 -6.75
CA PHE A 34 -10.22 9.11 -6.42
C PHE A 34 -10.81 8.17 -5.36
N ALA A 35 -10.78 6.85 -5.58
CA ALA A 35 -11.33 5.88 -4.62
C ALA A 35 -10.68 6.02 -3.24
N PHE A 36 -9.34 6.12 -3.18
CA PHE A 36 -8.62 6.35 -1.93
C PHE A 36 -9.08 7.64 -1.24
N ALA A 37 -9.07 8.78 -1.94
CA ALA A 37 -9.40 10.05 -1.32
C ALA A 37 -10.88 10.19 -0.95
N ALA A 38 -11.79 9.61 -1.74
CA ALA A 38 -13.21 9.57 -1.43
C ALA A 38 -13.49 8.70 -0.20
N GLU A 39 -12.86 7.53 -0.09
CA GLU A 39 -13.01 6.65 1.07
C GLU A 39 -12.47 7.31 2.35
N VAL A 40 -11.28 7.94 2.29
CA VAL A 40 -10.74 8.69 3.42
C VAL A 40 -11.68 9.85 3.80
N ALA A 41 -12.24 10.58 2.84
CA ALA A 41 -13.19 11.66 3.13
C ALA A 41 -14.45 11.15 3.83
N ILE A 42 -15.07 10.08 3.31
CA ILE A 42 -16.26 9.44 3.88
C ILE A 42 -15.99 8.94 5.31
N LEU A 43 -14.81 8.39 5.59
CA LEU A 43 -14.49 7.88 6.92
C LEU A 43 -14.24 8.97 7.97
N HIS A 44 -13.90 10.19 7.56
CA HIS A 44 -13.47 11.25 8.48
C HIS A 44 -14.46 12.41 8.60
N GLN A 45 -15.32 12.65 7.62
CA GLN A 45 -16.35 13.70 7.70
C GLN A 45 -17.46 13.32 8.69
N ALA A 46 -18.00 14.33 9.39
CA ALA A 46 -19.08 14.11 10.34
C ALA A 46 -20.41 13.78 9.63
N ASP A 47 -20.62 14.36 8.46
CA ASP A 47 -21.88 14.28 7.70
C ASP A 47 -22.03 12.96 6.94
N SER A 48 -20.96 12.18 6.82
CA SER A 48 -20.92 10.85 6.20
C SER A 48 -21.03 9.70 7.21
N ARG A 49 -21.30 9.98 8.49
CA ARG A 49 -21.45 8.94 9.52
C ARG A 49 -22.58 7.99 9.19
N GLY A 50 -22.27 6.69 9.23
CA GLY A 50 -23.24 5.62 8.92
C GLY A 50 -23.25 5.21 7.43
N ILE A 51 -22.49 5.89 6.57
CA ILE A 51 -22.30 5.47 5.18
C ILE A 51 -21.34 4.30 5.13
N ILE A 52 -21.73 3.27 4.37
CA ILE A 52 -20.89 2.11 4.08
C ILE A 52 -20.27 2.32 2.70
N VAL A 53 -18.95 2.20 2.62
CA VAL A 53 -18.22 2.23 1.34
C VAL A 53 -18.31 0.85 0.69
N PRO A 54 -18.54 0.76 -0.64
CA PRO A 54 -18.58 -0.53 -1.31
C PRO A 54 -17.26 -1.30 -1.14
N PRO A 55 -17.30 -2.65 -1.11
CA PRO A 55 -16.09 -3.45 -0.93
C PRO A 55 -15.06 -3.17 -2.03
N ILE A 56 -13.79 -2.97 -1.65
CA ILE A 56 -12.73 -2.58 -2.59
C ILE A 56 -12.49 -3.65 -3.67
N GLN A 57 -12.71 -4.92 -3.33
CA GLN A 57 -12.62 -6.05 -4.25
C GLN A 57 -13.74 -6.09 -5.30
N GLU A 58 -14.87 -5.43 -5.05
CA GLU A 58 -15.94 -5.27 -6.05
C GLU A 58 -15.68 -4.04 -6.94
N ILE A 59 -15.08 -2.98 -6.38
CA ILE A 59 -14.70 -1.77 -7.13
C ILE A 59 -13.53 -2.06 -8.08
N PHE A 60 -12.49 -2.75 -7.60
CA PHE A 60 -11.26 -3.06 -8.35
C PHE A 60 -10.98 -4.56 -8.38
N ALA A 61 -11.92 -5.34 -8.92
CA ALA A 61 -11.78 -6.80 -9.03
C ALA A 61 -10.47 -7.24 -9.72
N ASP A 62 -9.91 -6.41 -10.59
CA ASP A 62 -8.65 -6.61 -11.32
C ASP A 62 -7.38 -6.62 -10.45
N ARG A 63 -7.50 -6.24 -9.18
CA ARG A 63 -6.42 -6.32 -8.19
C ARG A 63 -6.48 -7.57 -7.32
N PHE A 64 -7.61 -8.26 -7.32
CA PHE A 64 -7.87 -9.42 -6.47
C PHE A 64 -8.03 -10.70 -7.28
N VAL A 65 -8.35 -10.59 -8.57
CA VAL A 65 -8.61 -11.71 -9.45
C VAL A 65 -7.55 -11.77 -10.56
N PRO A 66 -6.92 -12.94 -10.82
CA PRO A 66 -5.96 -13.09 -11.90
C PRO A 66 -6.53 -12.73 -13.27
N ALA A 67 -5.68 -12.15 -14.13
CA ALA A 67 -6.06 -11.63 -15.44
C ALA A 67 -6.75 -12.68 -16.34
N ASP A 68 -6.27 -13.92 -16.33
CA ASP A 68 -6.85 -15.02 -17.13
C ASP A 68 -8.31 -15.32 -16.75
N THR A 69 -8.61 -15.27 -15.44
CA THR A 69 -9.95 -15.49 -14.92
C THR A 69 -10.89 -14.37 -15.37
N LEU A 70 -10.42 -13.13 -15.31
CA LEU A 70 -11.19 -11.96 -15.78
C LEU A 70 -11.44 -12.00 -17.28
N ILE A 71 -10.42 -12.32 -18.08
CA ILE A 71 -10.55 -12.46 -19.54
C ILE A 71 -11.59 -13.53 -19.87
N ARG A 72 -11.59 -14.65 -19.16
CA ARG A 72 -12.61 -15.71 -19.33
C ARG A 72 -14.01 -15.22 -18.95
N ALA A 73 -14.15 -14.50 -17.84
CA ALA A 73 -15.44 -13.92 -17.43
C ALA A 73 -15.98 -12.93 -18.47
N PHE A 74 -15.13 -12.04 -19.00
CA PHE A 74 -15.51 -11.11 -20.07
C PHE A 74 -15.89 -11.83 -21.36
N SER A 75 -15.15 -12.88 -21.73
CA SER A 75 -15.44 -13.68 -22.92
C SER A 75 -16.81 -14.37 -22.82
N ILE A 76 -17.14 -14.95 -21.66
CA ILE A 76 -18.45 -15.59 -21.44
C ILE A 76 -19.55 -14.52 -21.46
N SER A 77 -19.36 -13.43 -20.71
CA SER A 77 -20.34 -12.33 -20.63
C SER A 77 -20.67 -11.74 -22.01
N THR A 78 -19.66 -11.55 -22.86
CA THR A 78 -19.84 -10.98 -24.21
C THR A 78 -20.45 -11.95 -25.21
N THR A 79 -20.33 -13.27 -24.98
CA THR A 79 -20.86 -14.30 -25.89
C THR A 79 -22.24 -14.79 -25.48
N LYS A 80 -22.84 -14.23 -24.41
CA LYS A 80 -24.19 -14.58 -23.98
C LYS A 80 -25.25 -14.24 -25.02
N PRO A 81 -26.25 -15.11 -25.24
CA PRO A 81 -27.40 -14.79 -26.09
C PRO A 81 -28.14 -13.55 -25.57
N THR A 82 -28.68 -12.74 -26.49
CA THR A 82 -29.50 -11.59 -26.13
C THR A 82 -30.70 -12.04 -25.30
N GLY A 83 -30.83 -11.51 -24.07
CA GLY A 83 -31.90 -11.86 -23.13
C GLY A 83 -31.53 -12.96 -22.13
N ASP A 84 -30.33 -13.52 -22.18
CA ASP A 84 -29.81 -14.40 -21.12
C ASP A 84 -29.30 -13.58 -19.93
N GLU A 85 -30.10 -13.51 -18.88
CA GLU A 85 -29.80 -12.82 -17.61
C GLU A 85 -29.16 -13.75 -16.56
N SER A 86 -28.76 -14.97 -16.92
CA SER A 86 -28.08 -15.86 -15.96
C SER A 86 -26.79 -15.24 -15.43
N ASP A 87 -26.30 -15.72 -14.29
CA ASP A 87 -25.01 -15.27 -13.76
C ASP A 87 -23.83 -15.84 -14.56
N VAL A 88 -22.72 -15.11 -14.60
CA VAL A 88 -21.44 -15.62 -15.14
C VAL A 88 -20.58 -16.09 -13.98
N ILE A 89 -20.45 -17.41 -13.84
CA ILE A 89 -19.65 -18.03 -12.78
C ILE A 89 -18.37 -18.60 -13.40
N VAL A 90 -17.21 -18.15 -12.91
CA VAL A 90 -15.90 -18.61 -13.36
C VAL A 90 -15.05 -18.99 -12.16
N ASP A 91 -14.58 -20.23 -12.15
CA ASP A 91 -13.63 -20.69 -11.13
C ASP A 91 -12.30 -19.95 -11.28
N VAL A 92 -11.85 -19.35 -10.19
CA VAL A 92 -10.53 -18.71 -10.10
C VAL A 92 -9.45 -19.78 -10.17
N LYS A 93 -8.46 -19.56 -11.03
CA LYS A 93 -7.25 -20.39 -11.07
C LYS A 93 -6.16 -19.75 -10.23
N GLY A 94 -5.50 -20.56 -9.38
CA GLY A 94 -4.34 -20.12 -8.62
C GLY A 94 -3.18 -19.68 -9.53
N THR A 95 -2.33 -18.80 -9.01
CA THR A 95 -1.18 -18.25 -9.76
C THR A 95 0.14 -18.78 -9.22
N GLY A 96 1.18 -18.85 -10.07
CA GLY A 96 2.51 -19.28 -9.67
C GLY A 96 2.86 -20.73 -10.03
N LYS A 97 4.09 -21.12 -9.68
CA LYS A 97 4.67 -22.42 -10.04
C LYS A 97 4.62 -23.34 -8.83
N ILE A 98 3.95 -24.49 -8.94
CA ILE A 98 3.82 -25.46 -7.83
C ILE A 98 5.18 -25.95 -7.29
N LEU A 99 6.23 -25.91 -8.11
CA LEU A 99 7.60 -26.29 -7.71
C LEU A 99 8.31 -25.23 -6.85
N ASP A 100 7.78 -24.01 -6.80
CA ASP A 100 8.25 -22.96 -5.90
C ASP A 100 7.63 -23.19 -4.51
N PRO A 101 8.42 -23.38 -3.43
CA PRO A 101 7.91 -23.53 -2.09
C PRO A 101 6.98 -22.38 -1.64
N GLU A 102 7.20 -21.15 -2.12
CA GLU A 102 6.37 -19.99 -1.78
C GLU A 102 4.94 -20.07 -2.34
N TYR A 103 4.70 -20.93 -3.34
CA TYR A 103 3.35 -21.22 -3.84
C TYR A 103 2.44 -21.81 -2.75
N LYS A 104 3.01 -22.53 -1.77
CA LYS A 104 2.23 -23.06 -0.63
C LYS A 104 1.55 -21.97 0.18
N LEU A 105 2.10 -20.76 0.19
CA LEU A 105 1.60 -19.62 0.95
C LEU A 105 0.68 -18.71 0.12
N ALA A 106 0.40 -19.07 -1.13
CA ALA A 106 -0.47 -18.29 -2.01
C ALA A 106 -1.88 -18.11 -1.40
N TYR A 107 -2.42 -19.09 -0.68
CA TYR A 107 -3.72 -18.96 -0.02
C TYR A 107 -3.79 -17.83 1.02
N TYR A 108 -2.65 -17.44 1.60
CA TYR A 108 -2.58 -16.32 2.55
C TYR A 108 -2.23 -15.01 1.82
N ARG A 109 -1.22 -15.04 0.95
CA ARG A 109 -0.71 -13.84 0.25
C ARG A 109 -1.67 -13.31 -0.82
N GLU A 110 -2.43 -14.19 -1.45
CA GLU A 110 -3.43 -13.87 -2.49
C GLU A 110 -4.86 -13.89 -1.92
N ASP A 111 -5.03 -13.98 -0.59
CA ASP A 111 -6.36 -13.91 0.04
C ASP A 111 -6.97 -12.52 -0.15
N ILE A 112 -8.25 -12.50 -0.53
CA ILE A 112 -8.99 -11.26 -0.78
C ILE A 112 -9.16 -10.47 0.52
N GLY A 113 -9.45 -11.14 1.64
CA GLY A 113 -9.67 -10.53 2.94
C GLY A 113 -8.41 -9.90 3.51
N VAL A 114 -7.26 -10.57 3.44
CA VAL A 114 -5.96 -10.04 3.88
C VAL A 114 -5.59 -8.79 3.07
N ASN A 115 -5.72 -8.83 1.75
CA ASN A 115 -5.41 -7.69 0.88
C ASN A 115 -6.39 -6.52 1.09
N ALA A 116 -7.68 -6.79 1.26
CA ALA A 116 -8.68 -5.76 1.56
C ALA A 116 -8.46 -5.14 2.95
N HIS A 117 -8.10 -5.96 3.95
CA HIS A 117 -7.72 -5.46 5.27
C HIS A 117 -6.55 -4.48 5.20
N HIS A 118 -5.49 -4.83 4.46
CA HIS A 118 -4.32 -3.97 4.29
C HIS A 118 -4.70 -2.63 3.63
N TRP A 119 -5.56 -2.64 2.60
CA TRP A 119 -6.10 -1.42 2.01
C TRP A 119 -6.84 -0.56 3.04
N HIS A 120 -7.85 -1.11 3.71
CA HIS A 120 -8.67 -0.35 4.66
C HIS A 120 -7.86 0.16 5.85
N TRP A 121 -6.88 -0.61 6.34
CA TRP A 121 -6.00 -0.16 7.41
C TRP A 121 -5.25 1.13 7.02
N HIS A 122 -4.68 1.18 5.81
CA HIS A 122 -4.01 2.39 5.31
C HIS A 122 -4.95 3.54 4.95
N VAL A 123 -6.23 3.28 4.70
CA VAL A 123 -7.24 4.33 4.54
C VAL A 123 -7.59 4.94 5.91
N VAL A 124 -7.79 4.10 6.94
CA VAL A 124 -8.11 4.57 8.31
C VAL A 124 -6.92 5.29 8.97
N TYR A 125 -5.71 4.79 8.73
CA TYR A 125 -4.43 5.27 9.27
C TYR A 125 -3.51 5.72 8.14
N SER A 126 -3.96 6.71 7.38
CA SER A 126 -3.22 7.20 6.23
C SER A 126 -1.95 7.96 6.63
N SER A 127 -0.83 7.66 5.97
CA SER A 127 0.41 8.40 6.12
C SER A 127 0.31 9.88 5.72
N VAL A 128 -0.72 10.24 4.94
CA VAL A 128 -1.03 11.62 4.54
C VAL A 128 -2.07 12.32 5.44
N TYR A 129 -2.49 11.68 6.53
CA TYR A 129 -3.43 12.27 7.48
C TYR A 129 -2.80 13.43 8.24
N ASP A 130 -3.36 14.63 8.09
CA ASP A 130 -2.93 15.83 8.83
C ASP A 130 -3.91 16.11 9.98
N SER A 131 -3.46 15.83 11.21
CA SER A 131 -4.25 16.04 12.42
C SER A 131 -4.67 17.50 12.63
N LYS A 132 -3.88 18.47 12.13
CA LYS A 132 -4.21 19.90 12.19
C LYS A 132 -5.35 20.25 11.25
N PHE A 133 -5.31 19.69 10.03
CA PHE A 133 -6.36 19.90 9.04
C PHE A 133 -7.69 19.28 9.48
N PHE A 134 -7.68 18.04 9.99
CA PHE A 134 -8.90 17.36 10.44
C PHE A 134 -9.36 17.78 11.85
N GLY A 135 -8.57 18.57 12.58
CA GLY A 135 -8.86 18.99 13.95
C GLY A 135 -8.93 17.84 14.96
N LYS A 136 -8.48 16.64 14.59
CA LYS A 136 -8.51 15.43 15.41
C LYS A 136 -7.20 14.67 15.24
N LYS A 137 -6.58 14.30 16.35
CA LYS A 137 -5.43 13.40 16.35
C LYS A 137 -5.92 11.95 16.37
N LYS A 138 -5.29 11.09 15.57
CA LYS A 138 -5.41 9.64 15.69
C LYS A 138 -4.43 9.17 16.76
N ASP A 139 -4.93 8.39 17.72
CA ASP A 139 -4.10 7.95 18.83
C ASP A 139 -3.12 6.86 18.38
N ARG A 140 -1.87 6.96 18.85
CA ARG A 140 -0.79 5.96 18.70
C ARG A 140 -0.65 5.38 17.28
N THR A 141 -0.73 6.21 16.24
CA THR A 141 -0.72 5.75 14.84
C THR A 141 0.57 5.09 14.43
N GLY A 142 1.71 5.60 14.87
CA GLY A 142 3.01 5.00 14.57
C GLY A 142 3.18 3.65 15.27
N GLU A 143 2.69 3.53 16.50
CA GLU A 143 2.76 2.25 17.21
C GLU A 143 1.83 1.22 16.58
N LEU A 144 0.62 1.63 16.17
CA LEU A 144 -0.28 0.74 15.46
C LEU A 144 0.26 0.33 14.08
N PHE A 145 0.99 1.23 13.39
CA PHE A 145 1.74 0.90 12.18
C PHE A 145 2.72 -0.24 12.45
N TYR A 146 3.54 -0.12 13.50
CA TYR A 146 4.45 -1.19 13.91
C TYR A 146 3.68 -2.48 14.22
N TYR A 147 2.64 -2.40 15.05
CA TYR A 147 1.92 -3.57 15.53
C TYR A 147 1.21 -4.34 14.40
N MET A 148 0.50 -3.64 13.50
CA MET A 148 -0.22 -4.28 12.40
C MET A 148 0.74 -5.07 11.49
N HIS A 149 1.82 -4.43 11.05
CA HIS A 149 2.78 -5.06 10.15
C HIS A 149 3.58 -6.18 10.83
N GLN A 150 3.83 -6.09 12.15
CA GLN A 150 4.53 -7.14 12.89
C GLN A 150 3.73 -8.43 13.02
N GLN A 151 2.39 -8.36 13.06
CA GLN A 151 1.53 -9.53 13.25
C GLN A 151 1.41 -10.43 11.99
N MET A 152 2.03 -10.05 10.87
CA MET A 152 1.80 -10.72 9.59
C MET A 152 2.73 -11.94 9.39
N TYR A 153 2.18 -12.98 8.73
CA TYR A 153 2.91 -13.97 7.90
C TYR A 153 3.59 -15.18 8.56
N ASP A 154 4.44 -15.02 9.58
CA ASP A 154 5.41 -16.07 9.99
C ASP A 154 4.77 -17.40 10.46
N CYS A 155 3.56 -17.36 11.02
CA CYS A 155 2.84 -18.57 11.45
C CYS A 155 2.46 -19.48 10.27
N GLU A 156 2.14 -18.89 9.11
CA GLU A 156 1.77 -19.64 7.92
C GLU A 156 2.99 -20.35 7.31
N ARG A 157 4.16 -19.70 7.35
CA ARG A 157 5.43 -20.30 6.92
C ARG A 157 5.73 -21.58 7.71
N LEU A 158 5.69 -21.48 9.05
CA LEU A 158 5.95 -22.62 9.94
C LEU A 158 4.93 -23.75 9.75
N SER A 159 3.65 -23.42 9.54
CA SER A 159 2.59 -24.40 9.28
C SER A 159 2.80 -25.17 7.97
N ASN A 160 3.46 -24.55 6.99
CA ASN A 160 3.81 -25.17 5.71
C ASN A 160 5.21 -25.82 5.67
N GLY A 161 5.88 -25.90 6.83
CA GLY A 161 7.23 -26.48 6.97
C GLY A 161 8.34 -25.61 6.39
N LEU A 162 8.10 -24.30 6.27
CA LEU A 162 9.08 -23.30 5.82
C LEU A 162 9.71 -22.61 7.03
N ASN A 163 10.94 -22.12 6.86
CA ASN A 163 11.59 -21.28 7.87
C ASN A 163 10.90 -19.91 7.97
N ARG A 164 11.05 -19.24 9.12
CA ARG A 164 10.64 -17.83 9.27
C ARG A 164 11.28 -16.93 8.22
N MET A 165 10.63 -15.82 7.91
CA MET A 165 11.15 -14.87 6.94
C MET A 165 12.47 -14.26 7.42
N VAL A 166 13.42 -14.09 6.49
CA VAL A 166 14.71 -13.44 6.76
C VAL A 166 14.58 -11.95 6.44
N PRO A 167 14.89 -11.04 7.37
CA PRO A 167 14.74 -9.61 7.11
C PRO A 167 15.67 -9.14 5.99
N PHE A 168 15.13 -8.34 5.07
CA PHE A 168 15.89 -7.68 4.00
C PHE A 168 16.68 -6.49 4.55
N HIS A 169 17.79 -6.78 5.21
CA HIS A 169 18.63 -5.81 5.92
C HIS A 169 19.78 -5.26 5.06
N ASN A 170 20.12 -5.95 3.97
CA ASN A 170 21.16 -5.55 3.03
C ASN A 170 20.55 -5.23 1.66
N PHE A 171 20.49 -3.95 1.29
CA PHE A 171 19.84 -3.50 0.05
C PHE A 171 20.56 -3.93 -1.24
N GLU A 172 21.78 -4.46 -1.12
CA GLU A 172 22.53 -5.02 -2.25
C GLU A 172 22.13 -6.48 -2.55
N GLU A 173 21.49 -7.18 -1.61
CA GLU A 173 21.08 -8.56 -1.82
C GLU A 173 20.01 -8.66 -2.93
N PRO A 174 20.10 -9.69 -3.80
CA PRO A 174 19.10 -9.92 -4.81
C PRO A 174 17.78 -10.35 -4.17
N LEU A 175 16.68 -9.85 -4.72
CA LEU A 175 15.33 -10.23 -4.31
C LEU A 175 14.85 -11.48 -5.05
N GLU A 176 14.01 -12.25 -4.36
CA GLU A 176 13.23 -13.33 -4.95
C GLU A 176 12.21 -12.79 -5.95
N GLY A 177 11.97 -13.55 -7.02
CA GLY A 177 11.05 -13.21 -8.08
C GLY A 177 9.59 -13.42 -7.68
N TYR A 178 8.71 -12.63 -8.27
CA TYR A 178 7.27 -12.79 -8.12
C TYR A 178 6.52 -12.25 -9.34
N ALA A 179 5.56 -13.03 -9.85
CA ALA A 179 4.66 -12.63 -10.92
C ALA A 179 3.23 -12.64 -10.41
N ALA A 180 2.62 -11.46 -10.28
CA ALA A 180 1.28 -11.32 -9.70
C ALA A 180 0.15 -11.79 -10.61
N HIS A 181 0.38 -11.87 -11.93
CA HIS A 181 -0.64 -12.19 -12.94
C HIS A 181 -1.90 -11.28 -12.88
N LEU A 182 -1.73 -10.05 -12.37
CA LEU A 182 -2.77 -9.03 -12.29
C LEU A 182 -2.74 -8.10 -13.50
N THR A 183 -3.90 -7.60 -13.89
CA THR A 183 -4.05 -6.59 -14.94
C THR A 183 -4.69 -5.33 -14.36
N HIS A 184 -4.44 -4.19 -14.97
CA HIS A 184 -5.16 -2.96 -14.70
C HIS A 184 -6.11 -2.70 -15.87
N ILE A 185 -7.37 -3.10 -15.71
CA ILE A 185 -8.37 -3.11 -16.80
C ILE A 185 -8.50 -1.73 -17.42
N ALA A 186 -8.51 -0.68 -16.60
CA ALA A 186 -8.71 0.69 -17.07
C ALA A 186 -7.58 1.21 -17.98
N SER A 187 -6.38 0.62 -17.96
CA SER A 187 -5.29 0.99 -18.88
C SER A 187 -4.87 -0.13 -19.84
N GLY A 188 -5.39 -1.35 -19.67
CA GLY A 188 -4.99 -2.53 -20.44
C GLY A 188 -3.54 -2.99 -20.18
N ARG A 189 -2.91 -2.50 -19.11
CA ARG A 189 -1.52 -2.83 -18.76
C ARG A 189 -1.48 -3.82 -17.60
N HIS A 190 -0.39 -4.56 -17.47
CA HIS A 190 -0.20 -5.53 -16.39
C HIS A 190 0.76 -5.01 -15.33
N TYR A 191 0.57 -5.45 -14.08
CA TYR A 191 1.59 -5.27 -13.05
C TYR A 191 2.84 -6.04 -13.49
N ALA A 192 3.99 -5.36 -13.51
CA ALA A 192 5.22 -5.99 -13.96
C ALA A 192 5.62 -7.16 -13.05
N PRO A 193 5.95 -8.34 -13.61
CA PRO A 193 6.59 -9.38 -12.84
C PRO A 193 8.01 -8.94 -12.45
N ARG A 194 8.47 -9.39 -11.28
CA ARG A 194 9.87 -9.26 -10.86
C ARG A 194 10.55 -10.61 -11.10
N PRO A 195 11.54 -10.72 -12.01
CA PRO A 195 12.34 -11.94 -12.11
C PRO A 195 13.28 -12.07 -10.91
N ASP A 196 13.75 -13.29 -10.66
CA ASP A 196 14.76 -13.57 -9.62
C ASP A 196 16.06 -12.82 -9.88
N GLY A 197 16.76 -12.45 -8.80
CA GLY A 197 18.15 -12.00 -8.89
C GLY A 197 18.35 -10.50 -9.08
N LEU A 198 17.28 -9.70 -9.07
CA LEU A 198 17.39 -8.24 -9.13
C LEU A 198 17.60 -7.64 -7.73
N SER A 199 18.54 -6.70 -7.60
CA SER A 199 18.76 -5.91 -6.37
C SER A 199 18.15 -4.52 -6.49
N MET A 200 18.04 -3.78 -5.37
CA MET A 200 17.56 -2.39 -5.41
C MET A 200 18.48 -1.49 -6.25
N HIS A 201 17.87 -0.55 -6.98
CA HIS A 201 18.57 0.44 -7.81
C HIS A 201 18.10 1.85 -7.46
N ASP A 202 18.96 2.82 -7.73
CA ASP A 202 18.64 4.24 -7.55
C ASP A 202 17.45 4.65 -8.41
N LEU A 203 16.59 5.48 -7.83
CA LEU A 203 15.50 6.13 -8.53
C LEU A 203 15.82 7.62 -8.71
N ARG A 204 15.12 8.27 -9.63
CA ARG A 204 15.31 9.70 -9.91
C ARG A 204 15.23 10.63 -8.69
N LEU A 205 14.45 10.25 -7.66
CA LEU A 205 14.20 11.09 -6.48
C LEU A 205 14.94 10.64 -5.22
N VAL A 206 15.39 9.38 -5.16
CA VAL A 206 15.99 8.75 -3.98
C VAL A 206 16.96 7.68 -4.46
N ASP A 207 18.16 7.69 -3.91
CA ASP A 207 19.18 6.67 -4.15
C ASP A 207 19.20 5.61 -3.03
N VAL A 208 19.81 4.45 -3.29
CA VAL A 208 19.93 3.37 -2.30
C VAL A 208 20.75 3.84 -1.08
N GLN A 209 21.66 4.80 -1.29
CA GLN A 209 22.45 5.39 -0.22
C GLN A 209 21.59 6.22 0.76
N ASP A 210 20.54 6.91 0.31
CA ASP A 210 19.56 7.60 1.14
C ASP A 210 18.87 6.62 2.09
N MET A 211 18.44 5.48 1.57
CA MET A 211 17.83 4.42 2.35
C MET A 211 18.77 3.90 3.45
N GLN A 212 20.04 3.68 3.12
CA GLN A 212 21.07 3.28 4.08
C GLN A 212 21.31 4.37 5.13
N ARG A 213 21.35 5.65 4.71
CA ARG A 213 21.50 6.80 5.61
C ARG A 213 20.34 6.92 6.59
N TRP A 214 19.11 6.79 6.12
CA TRP A 214 17.92 6.83 6.98
C TRP A 214 17.92 5.69 7.99
N THR A 215 18.23 4.48 7.55
CA THR A 215 18.39 3.31 8.44
C THR A 215 19.41 3.59 9.54
N LYS A 216 20.60 4.09 9.18
CA LYS A 216 21.65 4.43 10.14
C LYS A 216 21.21 5.51 11.13
N ARG A 217 20.59 6.59 10.66
CA ARG A 217 20.09 7.69 11.53
C ARG A 217 19.04 7.21 12.52
N ILE A 218 18.13 6.34 12.09
CA ILE A 218 17.11 5.75 12.96
C ILE A 218 17.76 4.87 14.03
N LEU A 219 18.70 4.01 13.65
CA LEU A 219 19.44 3.17 14.61
C LEU A 219 20.26 4.00 15.61
N GLU A 220 20.91 5.07 15.16
CA GLU A 220 21.64 5.99 16.03
C GLU A 220 20.69 6.68 17.04
N ALA A 221 19.52 7.13 16.59
CA ALA A 221 18.52 7.71 17.48
C ALA A 221 18.01 6.72 18.54
N ILE A 222 17.81 5.45 18.15
CA ILE A 222 17.44 4.38 19.07
C ILE A 222 18.55 4.15 20.11
N HIS A 223 19.81 4.03 19.69
CA HIS A 223 20.94 3.81 20.62
C HIS A 223 21.16 4.99 21.58
N LEU A 224 20.87 6.22 21.15
CA LEU A 224 20.95 7.41 21.98
C LEU A 224 19.72 7.62 22.87
N GLY A 225 18.64 6.86 22.65
CA GLY A 225 17.37 7.01 23.37
C GLY A 225 16.63 8.33 23.05
N LYS A 226 16.93 8.97 21.92
CA LYS A 226 16.34 10.27 21.54
C LYS A 226 16.36 10.50 20.04
N VAL A 227 15.38 11.24 19.54
CA VAL A 227 15.30 11.73 18.16
C VAL A 227 15.47 13.25 18.14
N ILE A 228 15.86 13.79 16.99
CA ILE A 228 16.00 15.24 16.78
C ILE A 228 14.81 15.72 15.95
N ASP A 229 14.01 16.65 16.47
CA ASP A 229 12.90 17.22 15.72
C ASP A 229 13.36 18.20 14.61
N SER A 230 12.41 18.74 13.86
CA SER A 230 12.68 19.69 12.77
C SER A 230 13.30 21.02 13.22
N GLU A 231 13.20 21.35 14.51
CA GLU A 231 13.78 22.56 15.10
C GLU A 231 15.19 22.31 15.68
N GLY A 232 15.68 21.06 15.60
CA GLY A 232 16.98 20.66 16.14
C GLY A 232 16.94 20.33 17.63
N LYS A 233 15.76 20.17 18.23
CA LYS A 233 15.60 19.84 19.64
C LYS A 233 15.53 18.31 19.83
N ASP A 234 16.16 17.85 20.90
CA ASP A 234 16.07 16.47 21.34
C ASP A 234 14.68 16.13 21.90
N VAL A 235 14.09 15.06 21.41
CA VAL A 235 12.86 14.43 21.89
C VAL A 235 13.22 13.01 22.37
N LEU A 236 12.97 12.72 23.65
CA LEU A 236 13.32 11.42 24.23
C LEU A 236 12.41 10.31 23.68
N LEU A 237 12.99 9.12 23.51
CA LEU A 237 12.26 7.88 23.26
C LEU A 237 11.94 7.24 24.61
N ASP A 238 10.86 7.68 25.24
CA ASP A 238 10.39 7.13 26.51
C ASP A 238 9.58 5.83 26.33
N GLU A 239 9.28 5.16 27.45
CA GLU A 239 8.55 3.87 27.45
C GLU A 239 7.10 3.97 26.96
N GLU A 240 6.48 5.15 27.01
CA GLU A 240 5.07 5.35 26.68
C GLU A 240 4.89 5.76 25.20
N HIS A 241 5.79 6.59 24.66
CA HIS A 241 5.65 7.23 23.36
C HIS A 241 6.72 6.81 22.35
N GLY A 242 7.78 6.12 22.78
CA GLY A 242 8.91 5.78 21.93
C GLY A 242 8.51 4.98 20.69
N ALA A 243 7.61 4.00 20.84
CA ALA A 243 7.12 3.19 19.72
C ALA A 243 6.29 4.01 18.72
N ASP A 244 5.44 4.93 19.19
CA ASP A 244 4.63 5.81 18.34
C ASP A 244 5.49 6.80 17.54
N ILE A 245 6.51 7.37 18.20
CA ILE A 245 7.48 8.25 17.56
C ILE A 245 8.25 7.48 16.48
N LEU A 246 8.81 6.30 16.81
CA LEU A 246 9.58 5.48 15.88
C LEU A 246 8.74 5.01 14.70
N GLY A 247 7.51 4.55 14.91
CA GLY A 247 6.62 4.15 13.82
C GLY A 247 6.35 5.32 12.85
N SER A 248 6.10 6.51 13.38
CA SER A 248 5.88 7.72 12.58
C SER A 248 7.12 8.15 11.78
N LEU A 249 8.32 7.86 12.29
CA LEU A 249 9.60 8.11 11.61
C LEU A 249 9.92 7.07 10.54
N ILE A 250 9.59 5.80 10.79
CA ILE A 250 9.92 4.67 9.91
C ILE A 250 8.99 4.60 8.71
N GLU A 251 7.69 4.85 8.90
CA GLU A 251 6.67 4.74 7.85
C GLU A 251 7.04 5.56 6.59
N SER A 252 7.28 6.88 6.62
CA SER A 252 6.99 7.91 7.61
C SER A 252 5.66 8.61 7.29
N ASN A 253 5.02 9.19 8.30
CA ASN A 253 3.76 9.94 8.15
C ASN A 253 3.92 11.43 8.53
N TYR A 254 2.81 12.20 8.47
CA TYR A 254 2.80 13.63 8.82
C TYR A 254 3.22 13.94 10.26
N GLU A 255 3.12 12.98 11.18
CA GLU A 255 3.51 13.13 12.60
C GLU A 255 5.00 12.85 12.84
N SER A 256 5.75 12.46 11.80
CA SER A 256 7.21 12.31 11.86
C SER A 256 7.88 13.59 12.37
N LYS A 257 8.68 13.47 13.43
CA LYS A 257 9.31 14.63 14.09
C LYS A 257 10.32 15.36 13.21
N ASN A 258 10.97 14.66 12.27
CA ASN A 258 11.90 15.27 11.34
C ASN A 258 12.04 14.42 10.06
N ARG A 259 11.05 14.53 9.17
CA ARG A 259 11.00 13.77 7.91
C ARG A 259 12.18 14.07 6.98
N GLN A 260 12.74 15.28 7.02
CA GLN A 260 13.90 15.64 6.21
C GLN A 260 15.17 14.89 6.66
N PHE A 261 15.31 14.68 7.97
CA PHE A 261 16.47 13.98 8.53
C PHE A 261 16.30 12.46 8.52
N TYR A 262 15.17 11.95 9.01
CA TYR A 262 14.93 10.50 9.13
C TYR A 262 14.33 9.86 7.87
N GLY A 263 13.86 10.66 6.92
CA GLY A 263 13.41 10.19 5.63
C GLY A 263 12.01 9.57 5.63
N ASN A 264 11.84 8.58 4.75
CA ASN A 264 10.57 7.91 4.48
C ASN A 264 10.84 6.45 4.10
N LEU A 265 11.54 5.75 5.00
CA LEU A 265 12.23 4.48 4.75
C LEU A 265 11.28 3.38 4.27
N HIS A 266 10.24 3.05 5.02
CA HIS A 266 9.31 1.98 4.64
C HIS A 266 8.63 2.25 3.29
N ASN A 267 8.07 3.45 3.11
CA ASN A 267 7.38 3.82 1.87
C ASN A 267 8.32 3.83 0.66
N TRP A 268 9.55 4.30 0.78
CA TRP A 268 10.52 4.25 -0.32
C TRP A 268 11.01 2.82 -0.60
N GLY A 269 11.06 1.95 0.41
CA GLY A 269 11.31 0.52 0.23
C GLY A 269 10.29 -0.11 -0.72
N HIS A 270 9.00 0.15 -0.48
CA HIS A 270 7.92 -0.27 -1.40
C HIS A 270 8.12 0.30 -2.81
N VAL A 271 8.41 1.59 -2.93
CA VAL A 271 8.58 2.23 -4.26
C VAL A 271 9.78 1.64 -5.00
N MET A 272 10.93 1.46 -4.36
CA MET A 272 12.13 0.90 -4.98
C MET A 272 11.92 -0.54 -5.43
N MET A 273 11.31 -1.39 -4.60
CA MET A 273 10.98 -2.76 -4.99
C MET A 273 9.95 -2.80 -6.13
N ALA A 274 8.99 -1.87 -6.16
CA ALA A 274 7.98 -1.79 -7.20
C ALA A 274 8.55 -1.35 -8.57
N TYR A 275 9.61 -0.55 -8.56
CA TYR A 275 10.28 -0.02 -9.76
C TYR A 275 11.52 -0.80 -10.18
N ILE A 276 11.88 -1.87 -9.49
CA ILE A 276 13.14 -2.60 -9.68
C ILE A 276 13.39 -3.07 -11.12
N HIS A 277 12.34 -3.28 -11.91
CA HIS A 277 12.42 -3.70 -13.31
C HIS A 277 12.60 -2.53 -14.30
N ASP A 278 12.33 -1.28 -13.89
CA ASP A 278 12.43 -0.06 -14.71
C ASP A 278 12.72 1.18 -13.83
N PRO A 279 13.88 1.25 -13.14
CA PRO A 279 14.14 2.26 -12.12
C PRO A 279 14.21 3.71 -12.64
N ASP A 280 14.44 3.89 -13.93
CA ASP A 280 14.51 5.20 -14.58
C ASP A 280 13.35 5.50 -15.54
N ASP A 281 12.30 4.67 -15.52
CA ASP A 281 11.05 4.85 -16.28
C ASP A 281 11.26 4.89 -17.81
N ARG A 282 12.41 4.36 -18.32
CA ARG A 282 12.70 4.36 -19.76
C ARG A 282 11.81 3.38 -20.52
N PHE A 283 11.41 2.27 -19.87
CA PHE A 283 10.55 1.25 -20.48
C PHE A 283 9.06 1.58 -20.34
N ARG A 284 8.71 2.55 -19.48
CA ARG A 284 7.33 3.02 -19.22
C ARG A 284 6.40 1.90 -18.78
N VAL A 285 6.93 0.96 -17.99
CA VAL A 285 6.21 -0.22 -17.50
C VAL A 285 5.43 0.14 -16.23
N ILE A 286 4.29 -0.53 -15.99
CA ILE A 286 3.59 -0.38 -14.71
C ILE A 286 4.37 -1.08 -13.61
N ARG A 287 4.46 -0.41 -12.46
CA ARG A 287 5.02 -0.89 -11.20
C ARG A 287 4.61 -2.34 -10.86
N SER A 288 5.53 -3.07 -10.23
CA SER A 288 5.27 -4.41 -9.70
C SER A 288 4.38 -4.35 -8.46
N ASN A 289 3.68 -5.45 -8.16
CA ASN A 289 3.01 -5.62 -6.87
C ASN A 289 4.05 -5.95 -5.78
N VAL A 290 3.97 -5.25 -4.64
CA VAL A 290 4.90 -5.40 -3.51
C VAL A 290 4.17 -5.87 -2.24
N LEU A 291 2.84 -5.91 -2.24
CA LEU A 291 2.01 -6.30 -1.09
C LEU A 291 2.08 -7.78 -0.74
N SER A 292 2.66 -8.59 -1.62
CA SER A 292 2.71 -10.05 -1.55
C SER A 292 4.11 -10.60 -1.25
N CYS A 293 4.97 -9.78 -0.64
CA CYS A 293 6.31 -10.12 -0.14
C CYS A 293 6.36 -9.99 1.39
#